data_AF-A0A7C9BHR3-F1
#
_entry.id   AF-A0A7C9BHR3-F1
#
_cell.length_a   1.000
_cell.length_b   1.000
_cell.length_c   1.000
_cell.angle_alpha   90.00
_cell.angle_beta   90.00
_cell.angle_gamma   90.00
#
_symmetry.space_group_name_H-M   'P 1'
#
loop_
_entity.id
_entity.type
_entity.pdbx_description
1 polymer ?
#
loop_
_entity_poly.entity_id
_entity_poly.type
_entity_poly.pdbx_seq_one_letter_code
_entity_poly.pdbx_strand_id
1 'polypeptide(L)'
;MQEVFAKIYEWFGLIPFYSKDMGDHLRGFDVTCTDFIATPWYSYIGWIMLVTTAFTFALQYYIVDSSRYNKARHWWFFALGLVLLNFLIAFAIPYNDIQDNNFCNQLKLNVSDCVGFGFSNALWSLIFFIIISTIPIFRSRSTNCRHTTFWKP
;
A
#
# COMPACT_ATOMS: atom_id res chain seq x y z
N MET A 1 -11.09 13.85 0.55
CA MET A 1 -10.30 12.65 0.90
C MET A 1 -9.32 12.24 -0.18
N GLN A 2 -9.63 12.43 -1.47
CA GLN A 2 -8.74 12.14 -2.59
C GLN A 2 -7.34 12.77 -2.45
N GLU A 3 -7.28 14.01 -1.96
CA GLU A 3 -6.00 14.69 -1.75
C GLU A 3 -5.16 14.15 -0.60
N VAL A 4 -5.75 13.47 0.39
CA VAL A 4 -4.99 12.96 1.54
C VAL A 4 -4.11 11.80 1.09
N PHE A 5 -4.67 10.84 0.36
CA PHE A 5 -3.90 9.72 -0.17
C PHE A 5 -2.90 10.18 -1.23
N ALA A 6 -3.29 11.12 -2.10
CA ALA A 6 -2.34 11.72 -3.05
C ALA A 6 -1.13 12.32 -2.31
N LYS A 7 -1.35 13.12 -1.26
CA LYS A 7 -0.27 13.67 -0.41
C LYS A 7 0.56 12.61 0.29
N ILE A 8 -0.02 11.48 0.69
CA ILE A 8 0.71 10.36 1.31
C ILE A 8 1.64 9.70 0.28
N TYR A 9 1.14 9.35 -0.90
CA TYR A 9 1.97 8.72 -1.93
C TYR A 9 3.03 9.67 -2.50
N GLU A 10 2.67 10.94 -2.66
CA GLU A 10 3.56 12.01 -3.11
C GLU A 10 4.42 12.58 -1.99
N TRP A 11 4.28 12.12 -0.75
CA TRP A 11 5.17 12.51 0.35
C TRP A 11 6.61 12.06 0.09
N PHE A 12 6.79 10.97 -0.66
CA PHE A 12 8.11 10.60 -1.21
C PHE A 12 8.64 11.60 -2.24
N GLY A 13 7.90 12.67 -2.56
CA GLY A 13 8.08 13.63 -3.66
C GLY A 13 9.37 14.43 -3.74
N LEU A 14 10.35 14.21 -2.87
CA LEU A 14 11.76 14.58 -3.15
C LEU A 14 12.45 13.55 -4.07
N ILE A 15 11.94 12.31 -4.12
CA ILE A 15 12.33 11.18 -4.99
C ILE A 15 11.05 10.39 -5.36
N PRO A 16 10.12 10.96 -6.15
CA PRO A 16 8.94 10.21 -6.57
C PRO A 16 9.40 9.00 -7.41
N PHE A 17 9.00 7.79 -7.00
CA PHE A 17 9.35 6.55 -7.69
C PHE A 17 8.64 6.41 -9.05
N TYR A 18 7.71 7.31 -9.36
CA TYR A 18 6.88 7.32 -10.56
C TYR A 18 6.76 8.75 -11.12
N SER A 19 6.46 8.86 -12.41
CA SER A 19 6.31 10.13 -13.11
C SER A 19 5.15 10.99 -12.59
N LYS A 20 5.24 12.31 -12.82
CA LYS A 20 4.14 13.24 -12.51
C LYS A 20 2.86 12.88 -13.27
N ASP A 21 3.00 12.45 -14.52
CA ASP A 21 1.91 12.01 -15.38
C ASP A 21 1.15 10.82 -14.77
N MET A 22 1.88 9.85 -14.20
CA MET A 22 1.24 8.77 -13.44
C MET A 22 0.49 9.29 -12.21
N GLY A 23 1.03 10.30 -11.53
CA GLY A 23 0.33 10.95 -10.43
C GLY A 23 -1.00 11.60 -10.86
N ASP A 24 -1.03 12.25 -12.02
CA ASP A 24 -2.25 12.87 -12.55
C ASP A 24 -3.27 11.81 -12.99
N HIS A 25 -2.84 10.71 -13.62
CA HIS A 25 -3.71 9.54 -13.88
C HIS A 25 -4.34 9.00 -12.59
N LEU A 26 -3.53 8.79 -11.55
CA LEU A 26 -3.99 8.23 -10.27
C LEU A 26 -4.92 9.17 -9.47
N ARG A 27 -4.90 10.47 -9.75
CA ARG A 27 -5.86 11.45 -9.23
C ARG A 27 -7.22 11.36 -9.91
N GLY A 28 -7.32 10.63 -11.02
CA GLY A 28 -8.53 10.49 -11.82
C GLY A 28 -8.57 11.51 -12.96
N PHE A 29 -7.43 11.84 -13.58
CA PHE A 29 -7.44 12.63 -14.80
C PHE A 29 -8.14 11.86 -15.92
N ASP A 30 -9.17 12.48 -16.51
CA ASP A 30 -10.06 11.80 -17.44
C ASP A 30 -9.39 11.46 -18.77
N VAL A 31 -9.88 10.39 -19.43
CA VAL A 31 -9.40 9.91 -20.73
C VAL A 31 -9.52 10.97 -21.82
N THR A 32 -10.50 11.89 -21.70
CA THR A 32 -10.68 13.01 -22.62
C THR A 32 -9.68 14.17 -22.42
N CYS A 33 -8.80 14.08 -21.42
CA CYS A 33 -7.76 15.06 -21.10
C CYS A 33 -8.29 16.45 -20.69
N THR A 34 -9.53 16.56 -20.20
CA THR A 34 -10.13 17.86 -19.85
C THR A 34 -10.11 18.14 -18.34
N ASP A 35 -10.53 17.18 -17.52
CA ASP A 35 -10.77 17.38 -16.08
C ASP A 35 -10.48 16.12 -15.25
N PHE A 36 -10.41 16.27 -13.92
CA PHE A 36 -10.21 15.18 -12.96
C PHE A 36 -11.54 14.54 -12.53
N ILE A 37 -12.26 13.94 -13.48
CA ILE A 37 -13.59 13.33 -13.26
C ILE A 37 -13.52 11.80 -13.23
N ALA A 38 -12.42 11.20 -13.70
CA ALA A 38 -12.25 9.76 -13.72
C ALA A 38 -11.99 9.18 -12.32
N THR A 39 -11.81 7.86 -12.28
CA THR A 39 -11.76 7.10 -11.03
C THR A 39 -10.54 7.50 -10.20
N PRO A 40 -10.70 7.95 -8.94
CA PRO A 40 -9.59 8.40 -8.10
C PRO A 40 -8.82 7.24 -7.49
N TRP A 41 -7.96 6.59 -8.29
CA TRP A 41 -7.22 5.40 -7.90
C TRP A 41 -6.40 5.55 -6.62
N TYR A 42 -5.82 6.72 -6.35
CA TYR A 42 -5.12 6.99 -5.09
C TYR A 42 -5.96 6.68 -3.85
N SER A 43 -7.26 7.00 -3.89
CA SER A 43 -8.15 6.78 -2.75
C SER A 43 -8.46 5.31 -2.57
N TYR A 44 -8.82 4.62 -3.66
CA TYR A 44 -9.15 3.20 -3.61
C TYR A 44 -7.95 2.36 -3.15
N ILE A 45 -6.77 2.62 -3.71
CA ILE A 45 -5.55 1.89 -3.37
C ILE A 45 -5.11 2.20 -1.94
N GLY A 46 -5.20 3.46 -1.50
CA GLY A 46 -4.98 3.84 -0.11
C GLY A 46 -5.89 3.13 0.89
N TRP A 47 -7.18 3.03 0.61
CA TRP A 47 -8.11 2.29 1.47
C TRP A 47 -7.83 0.79 1.48
N ILE A 48 -7.54 0.19 0.32
CA ILE A 48 -7.17 -1.23 0.22
C ILE A 48 -5.90 -1.50 1.03
N MET A 49 -4.91 -0.62 0.97
CA MET A 49 -3.69 -0.73 1.76
C MET A 49 -3.98 -0.72 3.27
N LEU A 50 -4.81 0.21 3.75
CA LEU A 50 -5.18 0.26 5.17
C LEU A 50 -5.94 -1.00 5.61
N VAL A 51 -6.92 -1.45 4.82
CA VAL A 51 -7.72 -2.65 5.13
C VAL A 51 -6.86 -3.91 5.13
N THR A 52 -6.02 -4.12 4.11
CA THR A 52 -5.14 -5.30 4.02
C THR A 52 -4.09 -5.30 5.13
N THR A 53 -3.58 -4.14 5.52
CA THR A 53 -2.62 -3.99 6.62
C THR A 53 -3.29 -4.30 7.97
N ALA A 54 -4.48 -3.76 8.22
CA ALA A 54 -5.25 -4.04 9.44
C ALA A 54 -5.65 -5.52 9.53
N PHE A 55 -6.06 -6.12 8.41
CA PHE A 55 -6.39 -7.54 8.33
C PHE A 55 -5.17 -8.42 8.63
N THR A 56 -4.01 -8.12 8.04
CA THR A 56 -2.77 -8.87 8.29
C THR A 56 -2.35 -8.77 9.76
N PHE A 57 -2.49 -7.58 10.36
CA PHE A 57 -2.26 -7.40 11.79
C PHE A 57 -3.20 -8.25 12.63
N ALA A 58 -4.51 -8.24 12.35
CA ALA A 58 -5.48 -9.08 13.06
C ALA A 58 -5.18 -10.57 12.88
N LEU A 59 -4.78 -10.99 11.67
CA LEU A 59 -4.35 -12.36 11.38
C LEU A 59 -3.21 -12.80 12.29
N GLN A 60 -2.17 -11.99 12.39
CA GLN A 60 -0.99 -12.32 13.17
C GLN A 60 -1.26 -12.33 14.69
N TYR A 61 -1.94 -11.31 15.20
CA TYR A 61 -2.03 -11.07 16.64
C TYR A 61 -3.32 -11.58 17.29
N TYR A 62 -4.38 -11.86 16.54
CA TYR A 62 -5.67 -12.29 17.08
C TYR A 62 -6.16 -13.64 16.56
N ILE A 63 -5.87 -13.99 15.31
CA ILE A 63 -6.38 -15.24 14.71
C ILE A 63 -5.37 -16.38 14.87
N VAL A 64 -4.13 -16.17 14.43
CA VAL A 64 -3.10 -17.20 14.48
C VAL A 64 -2.50 -17.35 15.87
N ASP A 65 -2.53 -16.29 16.70
CA ASP A 65 -2.00 -16.13 18.06
C ASP A 65 -1.61 -17.43 18.80
N SER A 66 -0.51 -18.06 18.37
CA SER A 66 -0.11 -19.39 18.80
C SER A 66 1.29 -19.35 19.39
N SER A 67 1.48 -20.09 20.49
CA SER A 67 2.77 -20.21 21.18
C SER A 67 3.89 -20.74 20.28
N ARG A 68 3.56 -21.52 19.25
CA ARG A 68 4.55 -22.05 18.28
C ARG A 68 5.04 -21.00 17.29
N TYR A 69 4.24 -19.97 17.04
CA TYR A 69 4.45 -18.94 16.02
C TYR A 69 4.91 -17.58 16.59
N ASN A 70 5.23 -17.52 17.89
CA ASN A 70 5.83 -16.36 18.56
C ASN A 70 7.34 -16.20 18.28
N LYS A 71 7.77 -16.30 17.02
CA LYS A 71 9.18 -16.14 16.63
C LYS A 71 9.32 -15.02 15.61
N ALA A 72 10.45 -14.30 15.67
CA ALA A 72 10.94 -13.30 14.72
C ALA A 72 10.58 -13.54 13.26
N ARG A 73 10.80 -14.78 12.80
CA ARG A 73 10.60 -15.16 11.41
C ARG A 73 9.15 -15.04 10.98
N HIS A 74 8.18 -15.34 11.86
CA HIS A 74 6.76 -15.27 11.54
C HIS A 74 6.30 -13.84 11.32
N TRP A 75 6.79 -12.89 12.11
CA TRP A 75 6.50 -11.47 11.89
C TRP A 75 6.97 -11.02 10.49
N TRP A 76 8.18 -11.42 10.09
CA TRP A 76 8.70 -11.13 8.76
C TRP A 76 7.93 -11.83 7.63
N PHE A 77 7.43 -13.06 7.84
CA PHE A 77 6.58 -13.72 6.85
C PHE A 77 5.28 -12.96 6.60
N PHE A 78 4.59 -12.49 7.66
CA PHE A 78 3.39 -11.67 7.51
C PHE A 78 3.70 -10.32 6.87
N ALA A 79 4.79 -9.67 7.29
CA ALA A 79 5.22 -8.39 6.71
C ALA A 79 5.55 -8.52 5.21
N LEU A 80 6.34 -9.54 4.81
CA LEU A 80 6.69 -9.77 3.41
C LEU A 80 5.45 -10.12 2.56
N GLY A 81 4.54 -10.94 3.09
CA GLY A 81 3.27 -11.24 2.42
C GLY A 81 2.42 -10.00 2.20
N LEU A 82 2.32 -9.12 3.20
CA LEU A 82 1.60 -7.85 3.10
C LEU A 82 2.21 -6.91 2.06
N VAL A 83 3.54 -6.76 2.07
CA VAL A 83 4.29 -5.92 1.15
C VAL A 83 4.10 -6.40 -0.28
N LEU A 84 4.24 -7.72 -0.52
CA LEU A 84 4.05 -8.30 -1.85
C LEU A 84 2.60 -8.13 -2.33
N LEU A 85 1.61 -8.35 -1.47
CA LEU A 85 0.21 -8.17 -1.83
C LEU A 85 -0.10 -6.71 -2.22
N ASN A 86 0.35 -5.75 -1.40
CA ASN A 86 0.13 -4.32 -1.67
C ASN A 86 0.89 -3.83 -2.90
N PHE A 87 2.08 -4.36 -3.16
CA PHE A 87 2.82 -4.11 -4.39
C PHE A 87 2.00 -4.58 -5.61
N LEU A 88 1.52 -5.82 -5.60
CA LEU A 88 0.80 -6.41 -6.73
C LEU A 88 -0.51 -5.67 -7.03
N ILE A 89 -1.27 -5.27 -6.00
CA ILE A 89 -2.51 -4.50 -6.19
C ILE A 89 -2.22 -3.14 -6.82
N ALA A 90 -1.25 -2.40 -6.27
CA ALA A 90 -0.90 -1.08 -6.75
C ALA A 90 -0.22 -1.10 -8.14
N PHE A 91 0.44 -2.20 -8.51
CA PHE A 91 0.96 -2.41 -9.85
C PHE A 91 -0.14 -2.77 -10.84
N ALA A 92 -1.00 -3.74 -10.51
CA ALA A 92 -1.96 -4.33 -11.44
C ALA A 92 -3.01 -3.33 -11.93
N ILE A 93 -3.49 -2.44 -11.05
CA ILE A 93 -4.52 -1.46 -11.40
C ILE A 93 -4.06 -0.52 -12.54
N PRO A 94 -2.99 0.29 -12.37
CA PRO A 94 -2.53 1.18 -13.43
C PRO A 94 -1.94 0.40 -14.62
N TYR A 95 -1.40 -0.80 -14.41
CA TYR A 95 -0.94 -1.64 -15.53
C TYR A 95 -2.09 -2.06 -16.44
N ASN A 96 -3.24 -2.43 -15.87
CA ASN A 96 -4.44 -2.76 -16.65
C ASN A 96 -4.96 -1.52 -17.40
N ASP A 97 -4.99 -0.34 -16.77
CA ASP A 97 -5.38 0.90 -17.45
C ASP A 97 -4.47 1.22 -18.64
N ILE A 98 -3.16 0.95 -18.55
CA ILE A 98 -2.22 1.11 -19.67
C ILE A 98 -2.54 0.10 -20.79
N GLN A 99 -2.80 -1.17 -20.46
CA GLN A 99 -3.13 -2.20 -21.45
C GLN A 99 -4.44 -1.90 -22.20
N ASP A 100 -5.45 -1.41 -21.47
CA ASP A 100 -6.76 -1.06 -22.01
C ASP A 100 -6.77 0.31 -22.71
N ASN A 101 -5.65 1.04 -22.71
CA ASN A 101 -5.53 2.43 -23.16
C ASN A 101 -6.58 3.35 -22.51
N ASN A 102 -6.92 3.07 -21.25
CA ASN A 102 -7.91 3.78 -20.47
C ASN A 102 -7.27 4.93 -19.67
N PHE A 103 -6.52 5.79 -20.37
CA PHE A 103 -5.86 6.96 -19.80
C PHE A 103 -5.76 8.07 -20.85
N CYS A 104 -5.56 9.31 -20.40
CA CYS A 104 -5.45 10.44 -21.34
C CYS A 104 -4.21 10.29 -22.24
N ASN A 105 -4.41 10.44 -23.55
CA ASN A 105 -3.36 10.31 -24.58
C ASN A 105 -2.22 11.35 -24.48
N GLN A 106 -2.40 12.41 -23.68
CA GLN A 106 -1.36 13.41 -23.43
C GLN A 106 -0.39 12.99 -22.31
N LEU A 107 -0.77 12.03 -21.46
CA LEU A 107 0.05 11.51 -20.37
C LEU A 107 1.03 10.47 -20.91
N LYS A 108 2.31 10.57 -20.54
CA LYS A 108 3.33 9.59 -20.91
C LYS A 108 3.52 8.57 -19.80
N LEU A 109 2.59 7.63 -19.70
CA LEU A 109 2.63 6.55 -18.72
C LEU A 109 3.54 5.41 -19.20
N ASN A 110 4.49 5.00 -18.37
CA ASN A 110 5.34 3.84 -18.63
C ASN A 110 5.10 2.74 -17.59
N VAL A 111 5.39 1.49 -17.96
CA VAL A 111 5.34 0.35 -17.02
C VAL A 111 6.27 0.56 -15.81
N SER A 112 7.38 1.30 -15.99
CA SER A 112 8.27 1.69 -14.89
C SER A 112 7.57 2.52 -13.82
N ASP A 113 6.61 3.36 -14.22
CA ASP A 113 5.83 4.17 -13.28
C ASP A 113 4.87 3.30 -12.46
N CYS A 114 4.29 2.25 -13.06
CA CYS A 114 3.48 1.27 -12.34
C CYS A 114 4.31 0.52 -11.29
N VAL A 115 5.54 0.13 -11.66
CA VAL A 115 6.47 -0.52 -10.72
C VAL A 115 6.82 0.43 -9.58
N GLY A 116 7.15 1.69 -9.89
CA GLY A 116 7.47 2.72 -8.90
C GLY A 116 6.32 3.01 -7.94
N PHE A 117 5.11 3.12 -8.45
CA PHE A 117 3.92 3.30 -7.62
C PHE A 117 3.63 2.06 -6.76
N GLY A 118 3.77 0.86 -7.32
CA GLY A 118 3.72 -0.40 -6.59
C GLY A 118 4.69 -0.42 -5.40
N PHE A 119 5.93 -0.01 -5.61
CA PHE A 119 6.94 0.11 -4.55
C PHE A 119 6.55 1.13 -3.48
N SER A 120 6.05 2.30 -3.87
CA SER A 120 5.58 3.32 -2.94
C SER A 120 4.47 2.78 -2.02
N ASN A 121 3.48 2.09 -2.58
CA ASN A 121 2.41 1.48 -1.80
C ASN A 121 2.90 0.35 -0.89
N ALA A 122 3.80 -0.50 -1.39
CA ALA A 122 4.39 -1.57 -0.61
C ALA A 122 5.16 -1.02 0.60
N LEU A 123 5.92 0.06 0.42
CA LEU A 123 6.68 0.73 1.46
C LEU A 123 5.77 1.37 2.51
N TRP A 124 4.72 2.08 2.07
CA TRP A 124 3.71 2.62 2.98
C TRP A 124 3.02 1.52 3.79
N SER A 125 2.62 0.42 3.15
CA SER A 125 1.99 -0.71 3.85
C SER A 125 2.89 -1.28 4.95
N LEU A 126 4.20 -1.36 4.70
CA LEU A 126 5.20 -1.80 5.68
C LEU A 126 5.33 -0.81 6.84
N ILE A 127 5.42 0.50 6.54
CA ILE A 127 5.49 1.54 7.58
C ILE A 127 4.24 1.47 8.47
N PHE A 128 3.05 1.42 7.87
CA PHE A 128 1.80 1.31 8.62
C PHE A 128 1.78 0.06 9.49
N PHE A 129 2.21 -1.09 8.94
CA PHE A 129 2.29 -2.35 9.68
C PHE A 129 3.27 -2.28 10.86
N ILE A 130 4.43 -1.65 10.69
CA ILE A 130 5.41 -1.43 11.77
C ILE A 130 4.81 -0.53 12.85
N ILE A 131 4.12 0.54 12.49
CA ILE A 131 3.51 1.47 13.46
C ILE A 131 2.46 0.75 14.32
N ILE A 132 1.49 0.08 13.69
CA ILE A 132 0.42 -0.62 14.42
C ILE A 132 0.95 -1.79 15.25
N SER A 133 1.96 -2.50 14.74
CA SER A 133 2.63 -3.58 15.49
C SER A 133 3.60 -3.08 16.55
N THR A 134 4.01 -1.81 16.56
CA THR A 134 4.85 -1.26 17.63
C THR A 134 4.02 -0.73 18.79
N ILE A 135 2.83 -0.19 18.54
CA ILE A 135 1.97 0.38 19.59
C ILE A 135 1.47 -0.74 20.53
N PRO A 136 1.79 -0.70 21.85
CA PRO A 136 1.45 -1.77 22.79
C PRO A 136 -0.06 -1.94 23.02
N ILE A 137 -0.82 -0.84 22.91
CA ILE A 137 -2.27 -0.83 23.15
C ILE A 137 -2.97 -1.80 22.17
N PHE A 138 -2.61 -1.77 20.90
CA PHE A 138 -3.22 -2.62 19.88
C PHE A 138 -2.82 -4.09 19.99
N ARG A 139 -1.69 -4.42 20.61
CA ARG A 139 -1.27 -5.82 20.80
C ARG A 139 -1.64 -6.38 22.17
N SER A 140 -2.11 -5.54 23.09
CA SER A 140 -2.39 -5.92 24.47
C SER A 140 -3.41 -7.07 24.62
N ARG A 141 -4.24 -7.27 23.59
CA ARG A 141 -5.21 -8.37 23.49
C ARG A 141 -4.65 -9.70 22.96
N SER A 142 -3.44 -9.70 22.39
CA SER A 142 -2.75 -10.94 22.00
C SER A 142 -2.18 -11.63 23.25
N THR A 143 -2.30 -12.95 23.31
CA THR A 143 -1.82 -13.77 24.43
C THR A 143 -0.41 -14.29 24.21
N ASN A 144 -0.08 -14.73 22.99
CA ASN A 144 1.20 -15.37 22.66
C ASN A 144 2.13 -14.44 21.88
N CYS A 145 1.61 -13.68 20.92
CA CYS A 145 2.40 -12.82 20.04
C CYS A 145 2.60 -11.38 20.57
N ARG A 146 2.18 -11.08 21.81
CA ARG A 146 2.18 -9.71 22.36
C ARG A 146 3.56 -9.05 22.35
N HIS A 147 4.64 -9.81 22.49
CA HIS A 147 6.00 -9.28 22.57
C HIS A 147 6.74 -9.29 21.22
N THR A 148 6.20 -10.00 20.22
CA THR A 148 6.76 -10.12 18.87
C THR A 148 6.52 -8.83 18.10
N THR A 149 7.58 -8.10 17.78
CA THR A 149 7.54 -6.80 17.07
C THR A 149 8.72 -6.66 16.14
N PHE A 150 8.71 -5.63 15.30
CA PHE A 150 9.92 -5.22 14.58
C PHE A 150 11.15 -5.06 15.49
N TRP A 151 10.99 -4.47 16.68
CA TRP A 151 12.10 -4.17 17.62
C TRP A 151 12.52 -5.35 18.50
N LYS A 152 11.60 -6.28 18.74
CA LYS A 152 11.80 -7.54 19.47
C LYS A 152 11.15 -8.63 18.64
N PRO A 153 11.80 -9.03 17.54
CA PRO A 153 11.22 -9.99 16.62
C PRO A 153 11.14 -11.36 17.30
#